data_AF-A0AAN6GDX9-F1
#
_entry.id   AF-A0AAN6GDX9-F1
#
_cell.length_a   1.000
_cell.length_b   1.000
_cell.length_c   1.000
_cell.angle_alpha   90.00
_cell.angle_beta   90.00
_cell.angle_gamma   90.00
#
_symmetry.space_group_name_H-M   'P 1'
#
loop_
_entity.id
_entity.type
_entity.pdbx_description
1 polymer ?
#
loop_
_entity_poly.entity_id
_entity_poly.type
_entity_poly.pdbx_seq_one_letter_code
_entity_poly.pdbx_strand_id
1 'polypeptide(L)'
;MPLPASSATLPTLTPAGTPKDSQEDAPPTLDPPDWVPRSLTPFNAEPKITALIESGGFYTPQRLLFHRNRDPLPGRAFPHSIAQAQDESWTIDLDVEDQLREQWGLSSHQAQRVFTLAQFKTDFGPSTIVTATLECAGNRRSEMSQVHKTEGIQWSAGVIANAAFLGLSLRTFLLHSGLPDPYSHLTPPQRAALAPSEASIEKHAPLWARQTHVHFVSAQRSEVLALEAVREVERERGKGEEEKERAQWFASSISLATAMLPAQQCLLSWGLCSNAVDILPHRTLTTQEQGMTQESPRSEGEAGIEVKVEPLEHAHGFPLRAVLPGHAGARWVKWIRAIRIERQMNTSAPMKDDYKMLLPPSSLVGAHITLPIGTPTATAIDPTWLAAFQSAQHRAEVMASLPPLMRLTAGSAVSSPAEGERVVLSGSRGGQIKVKGYAVGQDGAAVQSVLLRLVPDNPALSAPELRALAALDNNKKDWQEASILTRDAAQIAQLAQAGRSAELGAGTSPSPSPSWVWSWTLWQAELDARAALKECEAHIRWALVVKTVTTAGVEQVQTAPWNLRGFCQRSWPVVRGLQIVVEAP
;
A
#
# COMPACT_ATOMS: atom_id res chain seq x y z
N MET A 1 -52.01 -29.07 37.10
CA MET A 1 -52.06 -28.06 36.03
C MET A 1 -50.96 -27.03 36.28
N PRO A 2 -49.89 -26.99 35.47
CA PRO A 2 -48.94 -25.89 35.48
C PRO A 2 -49.21 -24.90 34.34
N LEU A 3 -49.02 -23.61 34.63
CA LEU A 3 -49.15 -22.47 33.72
C LEU A 3 -48.03 -22.47 32.65
N PRO A 4 -48.26 -21.91 31.45
CA PRO A 4 -47.31 -21.95 30.34
C PRO A 4 -46.23 -20.87 30.44
N ALA A 5 -45.04 -21.21 29.96
CA ALA A 5 -43.91 -20.30 29.77
C ALA A 5 -44.17 -19.34 28.58
N SER A 6 -43.99 -18.05 28.81
CA SER A 6 -44.01 -17.01 27.78
C SER A 6 -42.63 -16.88 27.13
N SER A 7 -42.48 -17.33 25.89
CA SER A 7 -41.34 -17.02 25.02
C SER A 7 -41.57 -15.68 24.31
N ALA A 8 -40.83 -14.64 24.70
CA ALA A 8 -40.78 -13.40 23.93
C ALA A 8 -39.99 -13.66 22.65
N THR A 9 -40.67 -13.58 21.51
CA THR A 9 -40.11 -13.75 20.17
C THR A 9 -39.50 -12.43 19.71
N LEU A 10 -38.23 -12.43 19.27
CA LEU A 10 -37.60 -11.31 18.58
C LEU A 10 -38.37 -10.99 17.27
N PRO A 11 -38.51 -9.71 16.87
CA PRO A 11 -39.25 -9.35 15.67
C PRO A 11 -38.50 -9.78 14.39
N THR A 12 -39.16 -10.58 13.56
CA THR A 12 -38.73 -10.97 12.23
C THR A 12 -38.78 -9.76 11.29
N LEU A 13 -37.62 -9.32 10.80
CA LEU A 13 -37.54 -8.35 9.70
C LEU A 13 -37.95 -9.05 8.40
N THR A 14 -38.98 -8.51 7.76
CA THR A 14 -39.42 -8.93 6.42
C THR A 14 -38.43 -8.44 5.36
N PRO A 15 -38.08 -9.26 4.35
CA PRO A 15 -37.21 -8.81 3.27
C PRO A 15 -38.00 -7.84 2.37
N ALA A 16 -37.57 -6.59 2.31
CA ALA A 16 -38.06 -5.63 1.32
C ALA A 16 -37.74 -6.16 -0.08
N GLY A 17 -38.75 -6.17 -0.95
CA GLY A 17 -38.68 -6.75 -2.29
C GLY A 17 -37.54 -6.19 -3.13
N THR A 18 -36.95 -7.08 -3.93
CA THR A 18 -35.93 -6.78 -4.93
C THR A 18 -36.47 -5.80 -5.98
N PRO A 19 -35.89 -4.60 -6.15
CA PRO A 19 -36.16 -3.79 -7.33
C PRO A 19 -35.51 -4.46 -8.53
N LYS A 20 -36.31 -4.81 -9.54
CA LYS A 20 -35.84 -5.10 -10.89
C LYS A 20 -35.45 -3.76 -11.53
N ASP A 21 -34.16 -3.44 -11.60
CA ASP A 21 -33.66 -2.42 -12.52
C ASP A 21 -32.29 -2.86 -13.09
N SER A 22 -32.34 -3.36 -14.32
CA SER A 22 -31.22 -3.79 -15.13
C SER A 22 -30.70 -2.63 -16.00
N GLN A 23 -30.07 -1.65 -15.38
CA GLN A 23 -29.16 -0.73 -16.06
C GLN A 23 -27.78 -0.82 -15.39
N GLU A 24 -26.90 -1.61 -16.00
CA GLU A 24 -25.46 -1.58 -15.70
C GLU A 24 -24.94 -0.17 -16.01
N ASP A 25 -24.53 0.58 -14.99
CA ASP A 25 -23.89 1.87 -15.20
C ASP A 25 -22.57 1.69 -15.96
N ALA A 26 -22.37 2.51 -16.99
CA ALA A 26 -21.14 2.56 -17.76
C ALA A 26 -19.94 2.84 -16.81
N PRO A 27 -18.78 2.22 -17.05
CA PRO A 27 -17.57 2.51 -16.29
C PRO A 27 -17.28 4.02 -16.30
N PRO A 28 -16.63 4.57 -15.25
CA PRO A 28 -16.27 5.99 -15.22
C PRO A 28 -15.56 6.36 -16.53
N THR A 29 -15.91 7.50 -17.11
CA THR A 29 -15.24 8.06 -18.28
C THR A 29 -13.80 8.40 -17.90
N LEU A 30 -12.92 7.40 -18.00
CA LEU A 30 -11.48 7.57 -17.94
C LEU A 30 -11.06 8.32 -19.20
N ASP A 31 -10.26 9.36 -19.06
CA ASP A 31 -9.51 9.88 -20.20
C ASP A 31 -8.58 8.76 -20.70
N PRO A 32 -8.78 8.22 -21.92
CA PRO A 32 -8.05 7.05 -22.41
C PRO A 32 -6.52 7.18 -22.52
N PRO A 33 -5.89 8.37 -22.71
CA PRO A 33 -4.44 8.40 -22.90
C PRO A 33 -3.66 8.09 -21.62
N ASP A 34 -4.25 8.23 -20.43
CA ASP A 34 -3.50 8.13 -19.16
C ASP A 34 -3.72 6.81 -18.42
N TRP A 35 -4.68 5.99 -18.85
CA TRP A 35 -5.12 4.81 -18.13
C TRP A 35 -4.95 3.50 -18.89
N VAL A 36 -4.75 2.41 -18.15
CA VAL A 36 -4.74 1.03 -18.64
C VAL A 36 -5.80 0.23 -17.87
N PRO A 37 -7.03 0.08 -18.42
CA PRO A 37 -8.02 -0.83 -17.87
C PRO A 37 -7.52 -2.27 -17.91
N ARG A 38 -7.67 -2.98 -16.79
CA ARG A 38 -7.26 -4.40 -16.66
C ARG A 38 -8.43 -5.35 -16.48
N SER A 39 -9.53 -4.87 -15.92
CA SER A 39 -10.80 -5.59 -15.80
C SER A 39 -11.93 -4.58 -15.69
N LEU A 40 -13.07 -4.86 -16.34
CA LEU A 40 -14.26 -3.99 -16.26
C LEU A 40 -15.18 -4.40 -15.10
N THR A 41 -15.30 -5.69 -14.83
CA THR A 41 -16.20 -6.23 -13.80
C THR A 41 -15.50 -7.33 -13.01
N PRO A 42 -15.07 -7.08 -11.76
CA PRO A 42 -15.01 -5.77 -11.10
C PRO A 42 -14.01 -4.82 -11.77
N PHE A 43 -14.28 -3.51 -11.68
CA PHE A 43 -13.45 -2.50 -12.32
C PHE A 43 -12.06 -2.40 -11.69
N ASN A 44 -11.02 -2.59 -12.50
CA ASN A 44 -9.62 -2.52 -12.11
C ASN A 44 -8.83 -1.84 -13.23
N ALA A 45 -8.07 -0.80 -12.90
CA ALA A 45 -7.30 0.00 -13.85
C ALA A 45 -6.07 0.60 -13.15
N GLU A 46 -5.00 0.84 -13.91
CA GLU A 46 -3.82 1.54 -13.45
C GLU A 46 -3.52 2.74 -14.37
N PRO A 47 -3.00 3.86 -13.85
CA PRO A 47 -2.43 4.90 -14.70
C PRO A 47 -1.20 4.35 -15.43
N LYS A 48 -0.92 4.88 -16.62
CA LYS A 48 0.38 4.70 -17.25
C LYS A 48 1.45 5.29 -16.33
N ILE A 49 2.56 4.58 -16.15
CA ILE A 49 3.65 5.06 -15.28
C ILE A 49 4.20 6.42 -15.74
N THR A 50 4.21 6.70 -17.05
CA THR A 50 4.60 8.01 -17.58
C THR A 50 3.65 9.10 -17.10
N ALA A 51 2.34 8.94 -17.29
CA ALA A 51 1.33 9.87 -16.78
C ALA A 51 1.43 10.03 -15.25
N LEU A 52 1.65 8.94 -14.51
CA LEU A 52 1.82 8.97 -13.06
C LEU A 52 3.01 9.85 -12.62
N ILE A 53 4.14 9.76 -13.32
CA ILE A 53 5.37 10.50 -13.00
C ILE A 53 5.37 11.92 -13.59
N GLU A 54 4.70 12.14 -14.72
CA GLU A 54 4.68 13.41 -15.47
C GLU A 54 3.51 14.32 -15.11
N SER A 55 2.45 13.81 -14.46
CA SER A 55 1.25 14.57 -14.08
C SER A 55 1.48 15.74 -13.11
N GLY A 56 2.73 16.04 -12.75
CA GLY A 56 3.13 17.35 -12.24
C GLY A 56 3.37 17.43 -10.74
N GLY A 57 3.52 16.33 -9.99
CA GLY A 57 3.82 16.45 -8.56
C GLY A 57 4.17 15.18 -7.79
N PHE A 58 4.71 15.40 -6.59
CA PHE A 58 4.94 14.39 -5.54
C PHE A 58 3.65 13.69 -5.10
N TYR A 59 2.51 14.36 -5.23
CA TYR A 59 1.18 13.83 -4.93
C TYR A 59 0.49 13.36 -6.20
N THR A 60 -0.01 12.13 -6.19
CA THR A 60 -0.85 11.57 -7.23
C THR A 60 -2.23 12.25 -7.18
N PRO A 61 -2.66 12.92 -8.26
CA PRO A 61 -4.01 13.48 -8.32
C PRO A 61 -5.07 12.38 -8.18
N GLN A 62 -6.24 12.71 -7.62
CA GLN A 62 -7.30 11.73 -7.36
C GLN A 62 -7.72 10.97 -8.64
N ARG A 63 -7.84 11.69 -9.75
CA ARG A 63 -8.13 11.15 -11.10
C ARG A 63 -7.09 10.19 -11.68
N LEU A 64 -5.94 9.98 -11.00
CA LEU A 64 -4.86 9.06 -11.38
C LEU A 64 -4.60 8.01 -10.28
N LEU A 65 -5.38 7.98 -9.20
CA LEU A 65 -5.28 6.94 -8.18
C LEU A 65 -5.80 5.61 -8.73
N PHE A 66 -4.92 4.62 -8.85
CA PHE A 66 -5.27 3.31 -9.41
C PHE A 66 -6.54 2.70 -8.79
N HIS A 67 -7.32 2.02 -9.63
CA HIS A 67 -8.53 1.32 -9.21
C HIS A 67 -8.21 -0.16 -8.98
N ARG A 68 -8.37 -0.60 -7.73
CA ARG A 68 -8.36 -2.03 -7.37
C ARG A 68 -9.63 -2.36 -6.61
N ASN A 69 -10.51 -3.13 -7.24
CA ASN A 69 -11.77 -3.60 -6.66
C ASN A 69 -11.84 -5.12 -6.77
N ARG A 70 -12.20 -5.80 -5.66
CA ARG A 70 -12.38 -7.26 -5.65
C ARG A 70 -13.76 -7.68 -6.15
N ASP A 71 -14.73 -6.85 -5.85
CA ASP A 71 -16.14 -7.07 -6.10
C ASP A 71 -16.71 -5.78 -6.71
N PRO A 72 -17.93 -5.80 -7.30
CA PRO A 72 -18.60 -4.59 -7.76
C PRO A 72 -18.62 -3.50 -6.67
N LEU A 73 -18.60 -2.24 -7.10
CA LEU A 73 -18.70 -1.13 -6.16
C LEU A 73 -20.02 -1.25 -5.37
N PRO A 74 -20.04 -0.92 -4.07
CA PRO A 74 -21.29 -0.89 -3.30
C PRO A 74 -22.38 -0.06 -4.04
N GLY A 75 -23.62 -0.57 -4.07
CA GLY A 75 -24.68 -0.13 -4.99
C GLY A 75 -25.25 1.29 -4.74
N ARG A 76 -26.35 1.63 -5.44
CA ARG A 76 -26.86 3.02 -5.53
C ARG A 76 -27.37 3.72 -4.27
N ALA A 77 -27.52 2.98 -3.18
CA ALA A 77 -27.83 3.55 -1.87
C ALA A 77 -26.64 4.27 -1.22
N PHE A 78 -25.45 4.21 -1.85
CA PHE A 78 -24.26 4.96 -1.46
C PHE A 78 -24.25 6.30 -2.20
N PRO A 79 -23.91 7.43 -1.55
CA PRO A 79 -24.06 8.77 -2.14
C PRO A 79 -23.37 8.88 -3.51
N HIS A 80 -24.16 8.93 -4.57
CA HIS A 80 -23.70 8.85 -5.95
C HIS A 80 -23.13 10.15 -6.53
N SER A 81 -23.15 11.22 -5.74
CA SER A 81 -22.55 12.46 -6.17
C SER A 81 -21.69 13.01 -5.04
N ILE A 82 -20.48 13.42 -5.43
CA ILE A 82 -19.61 14.29 -4.62
C ILE A 82 -20.39 15.55 -4.17
N ALA A 83 -21.46 15.93 -4.88
CA ALA A 83 -22.36 17.03 -4.53
C ALA A 83 -23.33 16.74 -3.37
N GLN A 84 -23.56 15.47 -3.00
CA GLN A 84 -24.34 15.06 -1.82
C GLN A 84 -23.46 14.43 -0.72
N ALA A 85 -22.14 14.42 -0.92
CA ALA A 85 -21.14 13.78 -0.08
C ALA A 85 -20.81 14.59 1.20
N GLN A 86 -21.84 14.86 1.99
CA GLN A 86 -21.78 15.09 3.43
C GLN A 86 -22.76 14.14 4.10
N ASP A 87 -22.73 12.84 3.77
CA ASP A 87 -23.55 11.89 4.51
C ASP A 87 -22.90 11.61 5.86
N GLU A 88 -22.94 12.65 6.70
CA GLU A 88 -22.56 12.65 8.10
C GLU A 88 -23.31 11.58 8.90
N SER A 89 -24.38 11.00 8.33
CA SER A 89 -25.12 9.88 8.91
C SER A 89 -24.45 8.52 8.75
N TRP A 90 -23.39 8.40 7.92
CA TRP A 90 -22.62 7.15 7.78
C TRP A 90 -22.17 6.66 9.16
N THR A 91 -22.52 5.42 9.51
CA THR A 91 -22.23 4.85 10.82
C THR A 91 -20.99 3.98 10.81
N ILE A 92 -20.27 4.03 11.93
CA ILE A 92 -19.05 3.27 12.20
C ILE A 92 -19.24 2.57 13.52
N ASP A 93 -19.31 1.24 13.48
CA ASP A 93 -19.49 0.41 14.67
C ASP A 93 -18.12 0.07 15.27
N LEU A 94 -17.92 0.37 16.55
CA LEU A 94 -16.83 -0.18 17.35
C LEU A 94 -17.36 -1.36 18.15
N ASP A 95 -16.70 -2.51 18.03
CA ASP A 95 -17.05 -3.73 18.74
C ASP A 95 -15.80 -4.39 19.34
N VAL A 96 -15.79 -4.63 20.64
CA VAL A 96 -14.70 -5.28 21.37
C VAL A 96 -15.19 -6.64 21.87
N GLU A 97 -14.49 -7.69 21.47
CA GLU A 97 -14.78 -9.07 21.88
C GLU A 97 -14.97 -9.20 23.40
N ASP A 98 -15.98 -9.94 23.84
CA ASP A 98 -16.37 -10.07 25.25
C ASP A 98 -15.21 -10.40 26.19
N GLN A 99 -14.33 -11.32 25.78
CA GLN A 99 -13.16 -11.69 26.57
C GLN A 99 -12.18 -10.52 26.77
N LEU A 100 -12.02 -9.67 25.76
CA LEU A 100 -11.16 -8.48 25.82
C LEU A 100 -11.85 -7.38 26.62
N ARG A 101 -13.17 -7.19 26.44
CA ARG A 101 -13.99 -6.29 27.25
C ARG A 101 -13.81 -6.59 28.74
N GLU A 102 -13.99 -7.84 29.13
CA GLU A 102 -13.85 -8.27 30.52
C GLU A 102 -12.42 -8.11 31.02
N GLN A 103 -11.42 -8.51 30.23
CA GLN A 103 -10.02 -8.36 30.58
C GLN A 103 -9.62 -6.89 30.81
N TRP A 104 -10.19 -5.96 30.04
CA TRP A 104 -9.85 -4.54 30.11
C TRP A 104 -10.82 -3.74 30.99
N GLY A 105 -11.83 -4.37 31.60
CA GLY A 105 -12.80 -3.70 32.47
C GLY A 105 -13.66 -2.67 31.73
N LEU A 106 -13.90 -2.87 30.43
CA LEU A 106 -14.73 -1.98 29.64
C LEU A 106 -16.21 -2.22 29.96
N SER A 107 -16.98 -1.14 30.14
CA SER A 107 -18.45 -1.25 30.20
C SER A 107 -19.02 -1.72 28.86
N SER A 108 -20.23 -2.29 28.84
CA SER A 108 -20.91 -2.68 27.60
C SER A 108 -21.03 -1.52 26.62
N HIS A 109 -21.31 -0.30 27.13
CA HIS A 109 -21.35 0.90 26.31
C HIS A 109 -19.97 1.33 25.80
N GLN A 110 -18.85 0.99 26.45
CA GLN A 110 -17.52 1.28 25.89
C GLN A 110 -17.09 0.24 24.86
N ALA A 111 -17.47 -1.03 25.07
CA ALA A 111 -17.13 -2.13 24.17
C ALA A 111 -17.95 -2.13 22.88
N GLN A 112 -19.17 -1.60 22.89
CA GLN A 112 -20.06 -1.54 21.74
C GLN A 112 -20.62 -0.13 21.55
N ARG A 113 -20.19 0.54 20.49
CA ARG A 113 -20.59 1.92 20.17
C ARG A 113 -20.80 2.08 18.69
N VAL A 114 -21.74 2.94 18.34
CA VAL A 114 -21.97 3.37 16.97
C VAL A 114 -21.69 4.87 16.91
N PHE A 115 -20.85 5.26 15.96
CA PHE A 115 -20.53 6.66 15.71
C PHE A 115 -21.00 7.05 14.33
N THR A 116 -21.59 8.24 14.21
CA THR A 116 -21.78 8.84 12.89
C THR A 116 -20.45 9.41 12.38
N LEU A 117 -20.31 9.60 11.07
CA LEU A 117 -19.10 10.21 10.50
C LEU A 117 -18.90 11.64 11.02
N ALA A 118 -19.98 12.39 11.30
CA ALA A 118 -19.89 13.68 11.98
C ALA A 118 -19.22 13.55 13.34
N GLN A 119 -19.72 12.67 14.20
CA GLN A 119 -19.12 12.39 15.52
C GLN A 119 -17.66 11.96 15.38
N PHE A 120 -17.34 11.17 14.36
CA PHE A 120 -15.98 10.72 14.11
C PHE A 120 -15.01 11.88 13.80
N LYS A 121 -15.49 12.93 13.12
CA LYS A 121 -14.72 14.12 12.76
C LYS A 121 -14.53 15.08 13.93
N THR A 122 -15.44 15.09 14.90
CA THR A 122 -15.48 16.10 15.98
C THR A 122 -15.11 15.57 17.37
N ASP A 123 -15.49 14.34 17.71
CA ASP A 123 -15.56 13.88 19.11
C ASP A 123 -14.23 13.29 19.63
N PHE A 124 -13.32 12.93 18.73
CA PHE A 124 -12.09 12.17 19.07
C PHE A 124 -10.81 13.00 18.99
N GLY A 125 -10.95 14.30 18.73
CA GLY A 125 -9.84 15.23 18.62
C GLY A 125 -9.49 15.60 17.18
N PRO A 126 -8.35 16.28 17.00
CA PRO A 126 -8.03 16.96 15.77
C PRO A 126 -7.77 16.01 14.60
N SER A 127 -8.19 16.44 13.41
CA SER A 127 -7.83 15.74 12.17
C SER A 127 -6.33 15.82 11.93
N THR A 128 -5.78 14.73 11.40
CA THR A 128 -4.36 14.58 11.08
C THR A 128 -4.20 14.36 9.58
N ILE A 129 -3.15 14.95 9.02
CA ILE A 129 -2.73 14.68 7.64
C ILE A 129 -1.57 13.69 7.67
N VAL A 130 -1.68 12.60 6.91
CA VAL A 130 -0.61 11.63 6.69
C VAL A 130 -0.35 11.52 5.20
N THR A 131 0.84 11.96 4.77
CA THR A 131 1.30 11.68 3.40
C THR A 131 1.84 10.25 3.36
N ALA A 132 1.22 9.40 2.56
CA ALA A 132 1.62 8.00 2.44
C ALA A 132 1.43 7.47 1.02
N THR A 133 2.31 6.55 0.66
CA THR A 133 2.19 5.78 -0.58
C THR A 133 1.34 4.53 -0.37
N LEU A 134 0.23 4.47 -1.10
CA LEU A 134 -0.61 3.31 -1.26
C LEU A 134 -0.07 2.47 -2.43
N GLU A 135 0.33 1.23 -2.17
CA GLU A 135 0.83 0.32 -3.20
C GLU A 135 0.10 -1.02 -3.16
N CYS A 136 -0.32 -1.51 -4.33
CA CYS A 136 -0.88 -2.85 -4.45
C CYS A 136 0.22 -3.91 -4.30
N ALA A 137 -0.06 -5.00 -3.56
CA ALA A 137 0.86 -6.14 -3.47
C ALA A 137 1.25 -6.73 -4.84
N GLY A 138 0.37 -6.61 -5.84
CA GLY A 138 0.59 -7.10 -7.20
C GLY A 138 1.26 -6.11 -8.14
N ASN A 139 1.77 -4.97 -7.64
CA ASN A 139 2.51 -4.02 -8.47
C ASN A 139 3.67 -4.71 -9.19
N ARG A 140 3.85 -4.43 -10.49
CA ARG A 140 4.83 -5.08 -11.38
C ARG A 140 4.63 -6.59 -11.56
N ARG A 141 3.44 -7.15 -11.29
CA ARG A 141 3.15 -8.58 -11.50
C ARG A 141 3.51 -9.06 -12.91
N SER A 142 3.26 -8.24 -13.94
CA SER A 142 3.52 -8.60 -15.33
C SER A 142 4.99 -8.99 -15.56
N GLU A 143 5.93 -8.36 -14.87
CA GLU A 143 7.35 -8.68 -14.98
C GLU A 143 7.70 -10.04 -14.38
N MET A 144 7.05 -10.40 -13.26
CA MET A 144 7.24 -11.73 -12.67
C MET A 144 6.63 -12.82 -13.57
N SER A 145 5.52 -12.51 -14.24
CA SER A 145 4.86 -13.40 -15.20
C SER A 145 5.68 -13.70 -16.46
N GLN A 146 6.65 -12.85 -16.81
CA GLN A 146 7.56 -13.10 -17.93
C GLN A 146 8.50 -14.29 -17.64
N VAL A 147 8.81 -14.57 -16.38
CA VAL A 147 9.63 -15.73 -15.98
C VAL A 147 8.78 -16.99 -15.98
N HIS A 148 7.68 -16.97 -15.23
CA HIS A 148 6.66 -18.03 -15.20
C HIS A 148 5.30 -17.39 -14.95
N LYS A 149 4.25 -17.85 -15.63
CA LYS A 149 2.91 -17.27 -15.56
C LYS A 149 2.40 -17.22 -14.11
N THR A 150 2.07 -16.03 -13.62
CA THR A 150 1.43 -15.84 -12.30
C THR A 150 -0.09 -15.75 -12.41
N GLU A 151 -0.78 -15.97 -11.29
CA GLU A 151 -2.21 -15.79 -11.15
C GLU A 151 -2.60 -14.33 -10.86
N GLY A 152 -3.75 -13.92 -11.39
CA GLY A 152 -4.37 -12.63 -11.12
C GLY A 152 -4.13 -11.58 -12.21
N ILE A 153 -4.58 -10.36 -11.94
CA ILE A 153 -4.54 -9.24 -12.88
C ILE A 153 -3.08 -8.87 -13.21
N GLN A 154 -2.72 -8.86 -14.49
CA GLN A 154 -1.35 -8.55 -14.91
C GLN A 154 -1.09 -7.04 -14.87
N TRP A 155 -0.67 -6.56 -13.70
CA TRP A 155 -0.33 -5.17 -13.46
C TRP A 155 1.07 -4.84 -13.97
N SER A 156 1.20 -3.66 -14.56
CA SER A 156 2.49 -3.01 -14.80
C SER A 156 2.93 -2.27 -13.54
N ALA A 157 3.71 -1.20 -13.66
CA ALA A 157 4.25 -0.44 -12.54
C ALA A 157 3.35 0.74 -12.10
N GLY A 158 2.05 0.74 -12.45
CA GLY A 158 1.13 1.85 -12.21
C GLY A 158 0.19 1.67 -11.01
N VAL A 159 0.16 0.51 -10.33
CA VAL A 159 -0.73 0.29 -9.17
C VAL A 159 -0.11 0.74 -7.85
N ILE A 160 0.29 2.01 -7.85
CA ILE A 160 0.92 2.74 -6.76
C ILE A 160 0.50 4.21 -6.83
N ALA A 161 0.31 4.85 -5.69
CA ALA A 161 -0.01 6.27 -5.63
C ALA A 161 0.44 6.88 -4.30
N ASN A 162 0.85 8.15 -4.32
CA ASN A 162 1.23 8.90 -3.13
C ASN A 162 0.24 10.03 -2.88
N ALA A 163 -0.41 10.06 -1.72
CA ALA A 163 -1.41 11.09 -1.42
C ALA A 163 -1.31 11.57 0.03
N ALA A 164 -1.77 12.79 0.27
CA ALA A 164 -1.94 13.35 1.61
C ALA A 164 -3.35 13.03 2.13
N PHE A 165 -3.45 12.02 2.97
CA PHE A 165 -4.72 11.57 3.54
C PHE A 165 -5.06 12.38 4.78
N LEU A 166 -6.27 12.95 4.80
CA LEU A 166 -6.80 13.63 5.98
C LEU A 166 -7.83 12.73 6.67
N GLY A 167 -7.74 12.68 8.01
CA GLY A 167 -8.57 11.78 8.80
C GLY A 167 -8.32 11.84 10.30
N LEU A 168 -8.79 10.83 11.02
CA LEU A 168 -8.54 10.65 12.46
C LEU A 168 -7.48 9.57 12.67
N SER A 169 -6.51 9.84 13.56
CA SER A 169 -5.52 8.84 13.94
C SER A 169 -6.21 7.62 14.56
N LEU A 170 -5.92 6.43 14.03
CA LEU A 170 -6.46 5.18 14.56
C LEU A 170 -6.08 4.98 16.03
N ARG A 171 -4.83 5.31 16.38
CA ARG A 171 -4.36 5.26 17.76
C ARG A 171 -5.18 6.16 18.68
N THR A 172 -5.42 7.41 18.26
CA THR A 172 -6.20 8.38 19.02
C THR A 172 -7.63 7.87 19.23
N PHE A 173 -8.28 7.39 18.16
CA PHE A 173 -9.61 6.79 18.23
C PHE A 173 -9.69 5.64 19.25
N LEU A 174 -8.77 4.68 19.18
CA LEU A 174 -8.75 3.51 20.06
C LEU A 174 -8.52 3.90 21.53
N LEU A 175 -7.62 4.84 21.81
CA LEU A 175 -7.40 5.33 23.18
C LEU A 175 -8.61 6.08 23.75
N HIS A 176 -9.22 6.97 22.96
CA HIS A 176 -10.42 7.70 23.39
C HIS A 176 -11.61 6.76 23.61
N SER A 177 -11.62 5.62 22.91
CA SER A 177 -12.60 4.56 23.11
C SER A 177 -12.33 3.71 24.36
N GLY A 178 -11.24 3.98 25.09
CA GLY A 178 -10.91 3.34 26.36
C GLY A 178 -10.00 2.11 26.25
N LEU A 179 -9.48 1.78 25.07
CA LEU A 179 -8.58 0.63 24.92
C LEU A 179 -7.23 0.90 25.59
N PRO A 180 -6.61 -0.13 26.21
CA PRO A 180 -5.32 0.02 26.88
C PRO A 180 -4.20 0.31 25.90
N ASP A 181 -3.31 1.24 26.26
CA ASP A 181 -2.13 1.59 25.48
C ASP A 181 -1.01 0.54 25.65
N PRO A 182 -0.66 -0.23 24.60
CA PRO A 182 0.38 -1.26 24.71
C PRO A 182 1.77 -0.68 24.99
N TYR A 183 1.98 0.62 24.73
CA TYR A 183 3.24 1.30 24.92
C TYR A 183 3.25 2.23 26.15
N SER A 184 2.25 2.13 27.03
CA SER A 184 2.14 2.91 28.27
C SER A 184 3.36 2.78 29.20
N HIS A 185 4.05 1.64 29.16
CA HIS A 185 5.27 1.38 29.92
C HIS A 185 6.49 2.19 29.46
N LEU A 186 6.41 2.86 28.29
CA LEU A 186 7.46 3.73 27.76
C LEU A 186 7.11 5.19 27.99
N THR A 187 8.14 6.00 28.28
CA THR A 187 8.02 7.46 28.30
C THR A 187 7.64 8.00 26.91
N PRO A 188 6.99 9.18 26.80
CA PRO A 188 6.64 9.74 25.51
C PRO A 188 7.82 9.87 24.51
N PRO A 189 9.03 10.32 24.92
CA PRO A 189 10.18 10.37 24.01
C PRO A 189 10.62 8.98 23.52
N GLN A 190 10.68 7.99 24.42
CA GLN A 190 11.04 6.61 24.04
C GLN A 190 10.03 6.04 23.04
N ARG A 191 8.74 6.30 23.28
CA ARG A 191 7.65 5.82 22.43
C ARG A 191 7.65 6.47 21.05
N ALA A 192 7.91 7.77 20.97
CA ALA A 192 8.04 8.51 19.71
C ALA A 192 9.26 8.06 18.89
N ALA A 193 10.32 7.58 19.56
CA ALA A 193 11.52 7.09 18.92
C ALA A 193 11.43 5.64 18.39
N LEU A 194 10.36 4.90 18.72
CA LEU A 194 10.21 3.52 18.26
C LEU A 194 10.07 3.46 16.73
N ALA A 195 10.87 2.59 16.11
CA ALA A 195 10.75 2.32 14.69
C ALA A 195 9.41 1.67 14.34
N PRO A 196 8.74 2.05 13.25
CA PRO A 196 7.52 1.42 12.80
C PRO A 196 7.85 0.16 11.99
N SER A 197 8.51 -0.80 12.62
CA SER A 197 8.96 -2.06 12.03
C SER A 197 8.52 -3.26 12.89
N GLU A 198 8.47 -4.45 12.27
CA GLU A 198 8.14 -5.69 13.00
C GLU A 198 9.14 -5.97 14.12
N ALA A 199 10.45 -5.75 13.88
CA ALA A 199 11.48 -5.96 14.90
C ALA A 199 11.29 -5.05 16.13
N SER A 200 10.86 -3.80 15.92
CA SER A 200 10.54 -2.87 17.01
C SER A 200 9.29 -3.31 17.77
N ILE A 201 8.23 -3.72 17.06
CA ILE A 201 7.00 -4.25 17.66
C ILE A 201 7.30 -5.51 18.48
N GLU A 202 8.06 -6.47 17.95
CA GLU A 202 8.42 -7.71 18.63
C GLU A 202 9.17 -7.44 19.94
N LYS A 203 10.07 -6.45 19.92
CA LYS A 203 10.90 -6.08 21.07
C LYS A 203 10.16 -5.27 22.13
N HIS A 204 9.25 -4.38 21.72
CA HIS A 204 8.70 -3.35 22.60
C HIS A 204 7.20 -3.50 22.88
N ALA A 205 6.45 -4.24 22.07
CA ALA A 205 5.03 -4.47 22.32
C ALA A 205 4.80 -5.73 23.16
N PRO A 206 3.92 -5.67 24.18
CA PRO A 206 3.58 -6.84 24.96
C PRO A 206 2.86 -7.88 24.09
N LEU A 207 3.02 -9.16 24.44
CA LEU A 207 2.49 -10.29 23.67
C LEU A 207 0.97 -10.18 23.45
N TRP A 208 0.21 -9.74 24.47
CA TRP A 208 -1.24 -9.58 24.37
C TRP A 208 -1.63 -8.61 23.24
N ALA A 209 -0.87 -7.55 23.00
CA ALA A 209 -1.16 -6.56 21.96
C ALA A 209 -0.71 -7.03 20.58
N ARG A 210 0.32 -7.88 20.51
CA ARG A 210 0.75 -8.55 19.27
C ARG A 210 -0.25 -9.63 18.84
N GLN A 211 -0.93 -10.25 19.79
CA GLN A 211 -1.97 -11.27 19.58
C GLN A 211 -3.40 -10.71 19.60
N THR A 212 -3.58 -9.40 19.69
CA THR A 212 -4.89 -8.76 19.54
C THR A 212 -4.91 -8.02 18.22
N HIS A 213 -6.04 -8.04 17.52
CA HIS A 213 -6.17 -7.54 16.16
C HIS A 213 -7.24 -6.47 16.07
N VAL A 214 -6.96 -5.44 15.27
CA VAL A 214 -7.92 -4.41 14.86
C VAL A 214 -8.39 -4.79 13.46
N HIS A 215 -9.66 -5.13 13.35
CA HIS A 215 -10.33 -5.55 12.11
C HIS A 215 -11.03 -4.34 11.50
N PHE A 216 -10.81 -4.10 10.22
CA PHE A 216 -11.55 -3.12 9.43
C PHE A 216 -12.55 -3.88 8.55
N VAL A 217 -13.84 -3.66 8.78
CA VAL A 217 -14.92 -4.33 8.05
C VAL A 217 -15.52 -3.35 7.06
N SER A 218 -15.52 -3.74 5.79
CA SER A 218 -16.11 -2.97 4.71
C SER A 218 -17.64 -3.14 4.65
N ALA A 219 -18.31 -2.14 4.09
CA ALA A 219 -19.67 -2.24 3.58
C ALA A 219 -19.76 -2.85 2.18
N GLN A 220 -18.63 -3.19 1.56
CA GLN A 220 -18.63 -3.98 0.33
C GLN A 220 -18.89 -5.46 0.66
N ARG A 221 -20.07 -5.93 0.27
CA ARG A 221 -20.39 -7.36 0.25
C ARG A 221 -19.67 -8.00 -0.93
N SER A 222 -19.09 -9.17 -0.71
CA SER A 222 -18.42 -9.95 -1.74
C SER A 222 -19.38 -10.97 -2.33
N GLU A 223 -19.66 -10.89 -3.62
CA GLU A 223 -20.51 -11.85 -4.33
C GLU A 223 -19.85 -13.24 -4.42
N VAL A 224 -18.51 -13.28 -4.56
CA VAL A 224 -17.73 -14.53 -4.61
C VAL A 224 -17.85 -15.30 -3.28
N LEU A 225 -17.64 -14.59 -2.16
CA LEU A 225 -17.76 -15.16 -0.81
C LEU A 225 -19.20 -15.52 -0.43
N ALA A 226 -20.21 -14.82 -0.96
CA ALA A 226 -21.60 -15.21 -0.76
C ALA A 226 -21.90 -16.58 -1.40
N LEU A 227 -21.35 -16.84 -2.60
CA LEU A 227 -21.50 -18.14 -3.29
C LEU A 227 -20.70 -19.26 -2.60
N GLU A 228 -19.50 -18.97 -2.12
CA GLU A 228 -18.66 -19.93 -1.37
C GLU A 228 -19.27 -20.25 0.00
N ALA A 229 -19.76 -19.24 0.73
CA ALA A 229 -20.45 -19.43 2.00
C ALA A 229 -21.71 -20.29 1.85
N VAL A 230 -22.48 -20.14 0.76
CA VAL A 230 -23.64 -21.01 0.46
C VAL A 230 -23.20 -22.46 0.25
N ARG A 231 -22.12 -22.71 -0.50
CA ARG A 231 -21.58 -24.06 -0.71
C ARG A 231 -21.03 -24.70 0.57
N GLU A 232 -20.49 -23.90 1.48
CA GLU A 232 -19.97 -24.36 2.77
C GLU A 232 -21.09 -24.60 3.80
N VAL A 233 -22.17 -23.81 3.76
CA VAL A 233 -23.43 -24.06 4.49
C VAL A 233 -24.03 -25.42 4.11
N GLU A 234 -23.94 -25.81 2.84
CA GLU A 234 -24.42 -27.12 2.37
C GLU A 234 -23.52 -28.28 2.80
N ARG A 235 -22.22 -28.04 3.08
CA ARG A 235 -21.25 -29.08 3.48
C ARG A 235 -21.10 -29.26 4.99
N GLU A 236 -21.29 -28.23 5.80
CA GLU A 236 -20.97 -28.27 7.24
C GLU A 236 -22.15 -27.81 8.12
N ARG A 237 -22.85 -28.78 8.72
CA ARG A 237 -23.71 -28.56 9.89
C ARG A 237 -22.80 -28.30 11.10
N GLY A 238 -22.55 -27.03 11.45
CA GLY A 238 -21.83 -26.70 12.68
C GLY A 238 -21.24 -25.30 12.79
N LYS A 239 -20.98 -24.60 11.68
CA LYS A 239 -20.52 -23.19 11.72
C LYS A 239 -21.69 -22.25 12.07
N GLY A 240 -21.49 -21.40 13.07
CA GLY A 240 -22.49 -20.43 13.55
C GLY A 240 -22.89 -19.44 12.46
N GLU A 241 -24.16 -19.00 12.47
CA GLU A 241 -24.71 -18.07 11.47
C GLU A 241 -23.92 -16.75 11.37
N GLU A 242 -23.36 -16.29 12.49
CA GLU A 242 -22.55 -15.07 12.58
C GLU A 242 -21.21 -15.17 11.81
N GLU A 243 -20.53 -16.33 11.85
CA GLU A 243 -19.28 -16.55 11.11
C GLU A 243 -19.52 -16.59 9.60
N LYS A 244 -20.69 -17.11 9.19
CA LYS A 244 -21.15 -17.15 7.80
C LYS A 244 -21.54 -15.78 7.27
N GLU A 245 -22.08 -14.90 8.11
CA GLU A 245 -22.35 -13.51 7.74
C GLU A 245 -21.04 -12.71 7.64
N ARG A 246 -20.10 -12.91 8.58
CA ARG A 246 -18.77 -12.27 8.58
C ARG A 246 -17.98 -12.55 7.31
N ALA A 247 -18.03 -13.78 6.81
CA ALA A 247 -17.32 -14.19 5.58
C ALA A 247 -17.82 -13.47 4.32
N GLN A 248 -19.00 -12.84 4.34
CA GLN A 248 -19.58 -12.21 3.16
C GLN A 248 -19.06 -10.79 2.90
N TRP A 249 -18.29 -10.20 3.82
CA TRP A 249 -17.81 -8.83 3.71
C TRP A 249 -16.31 -8.79 3.42
N PHE A 250 -15.88 -7.81 2.63
CA PHE A 250 -14.47 -7.53 2.53
C PHE A 250 -13.96 -7.00 3.88
N ALA A 251 -12.96 -7.66 4.46
CA ALA A 251 -12.33 -7.21 5.69
C ALA A 251 -10.82 -7.46 5.66
N SER A 252 -10.12 -6.79 6.56
CA SER A 252 -8.71 -7.05 6.83
C SER A 252 -8.39 -6.64 8.26
N SER A 253 -7.25 -7.05 8.79
CA SER A 253 -6.83 -6.68 10.14
C SER A 253 -5.34 -6.43 10.24
N ILE A 254 -4.95 -5.60 11.19
CA ILE A 254 -3.57 -5.44 11.68
C ILE A 254 -3.52 -5.77 13.17
N SER A 255 -2.34 -6.04 13.72
CA SER A 255 -2.23 -6.19 15.18
C SER A 255 -2.51 -4.85 15.89
N LEU A 256 -3.01 -4.93 17.11
CA LEU A 256 -3.25 -3.77 17.98
C LEU A 256 -1.94 -3.04 18.28
N ALA A 257 -0.83 -3.78 18.41
CA ALA A 257 0.50 -3.21 18.52
C ALA A 257 0.84 -2.29 17.33
N THR A 258 0.63 -2.74 16.09
CA THR A 258 0.81 -1.90 14.90
C THR A 258 -0.14 -0.71 14.89
N ALA A 259 -1.43 -0.94 15.20
CA ALA A 259 -2.45 0.11 15.19
C ALA A 259 -2.17 1.25 16.19
N MET A 260 -1.56 0.92 17.34
CA MET A 260 -1.30 1.86 18.44
C MET A 260 0.15 2.35 18.53
N LEU A 261 1.02 1.95 17.61
CA LEU A 261 2.39 2.45 17.53
C LEU A 261 2.38 3.88 16.94
N PRO A 262 2.83 4.92 17.68
CA PRO A 262 2.70 6.31 17.21
C PRO A 262 3.38 6.56 15.86
N ALA A 263 4.58 6.02 15.68
CA ALA A 263 5.37 6.12 14.46
C ALA A 263 4.69 5.52 13.23
N GLN A 264 3.78 4.55 13.41
CA GLN A 264 3.12 3.86 12.31
C GLN A 264 2.08 4.74 11.58
N GLN A 265 1.54 5.75 12.27
CA GLN A 265 0.63 6.76 11.72
C GLN A 265 -0.59 6.20 10.97
N CYS A 266 -1.15 5.09 11.48
CA CYS A 266 -2.42 4.55 10.97
C CYS A 266 -3.54 5.59 11.10
N LEU A 267 -4.35 5.72 10.06
CA LEU A 267 -5.34 6.78 9.92
C LEU A 267 -6.66 6.20 9.36
N LEU A 268 -7.77 6.73 9.84
CA LEU A 268 -9.11 6.53 9.28
C LEU A 268 -9.48 7.81 8.51
N SER A 269 -9.44 7.73 7.18
CA SER A 269 -9.44 8.88 6.28
C SER A 269 -10.75 9.02 5.53
N TRP A 270 -11.23 10.27 5.43
CA TRP A 270 -12.43 10.66 4.67
C TRP A 270 -12.15 11.62 3.52
N GLY A 271 -10.90 12.08 3.35
CA GLY A 271 -10.54 13.01 2.29
C GLY A 271 -9.04 13.06 2.00
N LEU A 272 -8.71 13.72 0.89
CA LEU A 272 -7.35 13.98 0.43
C LEU A 272 -7.11 15.49 0.47
N CYS A 273 -5.90 15.92 0.82
CA CYS A 273 -5.52 17.32 0.72
C CYS A 273 -5.02 17.62 -0.70
N SER A 274 -5.74 18.43 -1.47
CA SER A 274 -5.42 18.72 -2.88
C SER A 274 -4.36 19.80 -3.06
N ASN A 275 -4.06 20.59 -2.02
CA ASN A 275 -2.96 21.55 -1.97
C ASN A 275 -1.86 21.16 -0.97
N ALA A 276 -1.65 19.86 -0.76
CA ALA A 276 -0.68 19.33 0.21
C ALA A 276 0.77 19.80 0.00
N VAL A 277 1.13 20.30 -1.19
CA VAL A 277 2.45 20.86 -1.50
C VAL A 277 2.80 22.05 -0.59
N ASP A 278 1.80 22.76 -0.07
CA ASP A 278 1.97 23.93 0.80
C ASP A 278 1.88 23.58 2.30
N ILE A 279 1.61 22.32 2.65
CA ILE A 279 1.29 21.91 4.03
C ILE A 279 2.39 21.00 4.58
N LEU A 280 3.08 21.44 5.64
CA LEU A 280 4.09 20.64 6.34
C LEU A 280 3.53 19.27 6.78
N PRO A 281 4.32 18.18 6.70
CA PRO A 281 3.83 16.80 6.68
C PRO A 281 3.18 16.27 7.99
N HIS A 282 3.14 17.05 9.07
CA HIS A 282 2.57 16.65 10.37
C HIS A 282 1.76 17.76 11.03
N ARG A 283 0.83 18.37 10.29
CA ARG A 283 -0.09 19.36 10.86
C ARG A 283 -1.30 18.66 11.50
N THR A 284 -1.46 18.89 12.79
CA THR A 284 -2.70 18.62 13.53
C THR A 284 -3.61 19.84 13.31
N LEU A 285 -4.77 19.66 12.70
CA LEU A 285 -5.72 20.75 12.46
C LEU A 285 -6.57 20.99 13.71
N THR A 286 -6.68 22.22 14.16
CA THR A 286 -7.46 22.55 15.37
C THR A 286 -8.93 22.81 15.03
N THR A 287 -9.82 22.63 16.01
CA THR A 287 -11.28 22.68 15.83
C THR A 287 -11.80 24.02 15.29
N GLN A 288 -11.03 25.12 15.38
CA GLN A 288 -11.40 26.42 14.79
C GLN A 288 -11.26 26.46 13.25
N GLU A 289 -10.50 25.54 12.65
CA GLU A 289 -10.26 25.48 11.20
C GLU A 289 -11.34 24.67 10.46
N GLN A 290 -12.27 24.04 11.19
CA GLN A 290 -13.20 23.02 10.67
C GLN A 290 -14.61 23.54 10.36
N GLY A 291 -14.91 24.82 10.57
CA GLY A 291 -16.28 25.34 10.48
C GLY A 291 -16.49 26.40 9.41
N MET A 292 -16.62 26.03 8.13
CA MET A 292 -17.12 26.96 7.11
C MET A 292 -17.99 26.27 6.05
N THR A 293 -19.30 26.44 6.23
CA THR A 293 -20.25 26.63 5.13
C THR A 293 -19.84 27.79 4.23
N GLN A 294 -20.33 27.78 2.99
CA GLN A 294 -20.14 28.81 1.96
C GLN A 294 -20.06 30.25 2.52
N GLU A 295 -19.14 31.03 1.95
CA GLU A 295 -18.68 32.39 2.27
C GLU A 295 -17.44 32.48 3.17
N SER A 296 -16.36 32.97 2.57
CA SER A 296 -15.06 33.21 3.18
C SER A 296 -15.12 34.13 4.42
N PRO A 297 -14.47 33.76 5.53
CA PRO A 297 -13.78 34.71 6.38
C PRO A 297 -12.26 34.50 6.31
N ARG A 298 -11.57 35.62 6.18
CA ARG A 298 -10.13 35.75 6.32
C ARG A 298 -9.76 35.71 7.81
N SER A 299 -8.71 34.98 8.18
CA SER A 299 -7.91 35.31 9.36
C SER A 299 -6.46 34.86 9.19
N GLU A 300 -5.53 35.79 9.46
CA GLU A 300 -4.09 35.72 9.19
C GLU A 300 -3.27 35.29 10.43
N GLY A 301 -2.20 34.51 10.19
CA GLY A 301 -1.02 34.27 11.06
C GLY A 301 -0.91 32.84 11.64
N GLU A 302 0.21 32.11 11.61
CA GLU A 302 1.57 32.29 11.04
C GLU A 302 1.71 31.38 9.81
N ALA A 303 1.77 31.98 8.60
CA ALA A 303 1.54 31.35 7.29
C ALA A 303 0.14 30.72 7.15
N GLY A 304 -0.87 31.57 6.97
CA GLY A 304 -2.28 31.20 6.73
C GLY A 304 -2.48 30.41 5.42
N ILE A 305 -2.08 29.14 5.43
CA ILE A 305 -2.27 28.20 4.34
C ILE A 305 -3.58 27.46 4.61
N GLU A 306 -4.60 27.84 3.84
CA GLU A 306 -5.91 27.17 3.81
C GLU A 306 -5.70 25.72 3.33
N VAL A 307 -6.14 24.72 4.10
CA VAL A 307 -6.08 23.32 3.67
C VAL A 307 -7.29 23.01 2.80
N LYS A 308 -7.05 22.73 1.52
CA LYS A 308 -8.12 22.30 0.60
C LYS A 308 -8.25 20.79 0.70
N VAL A 309 -9.37 20.35 1.25
CA VAL A 309 -9.70 18.92 1.39
C VAL A 309 -10.76 18.56 0.36
N GLU A 310 -10.45 17.56 -0.45
CA GLU A 310 -11.40 16.92 -1.35
C GLU A 310 -11.88 15.60 -0.73
N PRO A 311 -13.18 15.29 -0.76
CA PRO A 311 -13.67 13.98 -0.37
C PRO A 311 -13.00 12.86 -1.17
N LEU A 312 -12.92 11.66 -0.60
CA LEU A 312 -12.55 10.48 -1.38
C LEU A 312 -13.56 10.28 -2.53
N GLU A 313 -13.09 9.82 -3.69
CA GLU A 313 -13.99 9.26 -4.69
C GLU A 313 -14.60 7.96 -4.17
N HIS A 314 -15.80 7.63 -4.64
CA HIS A 314 -16.50 6.41 -4.25
C HIS A 314 -15.64 5.16 -4.47
N ALA A 315 -14.95 5.04 -5.60
CA ALA A 315 -14.07 3.91 -5.91
C ALA A 315 -12.85 3.77 -4.97
N HIS A 316 -12.46 4.85 -4.28
CA HIS A 316 -11.35 4.88 -3.34
C HIS A 316 -11.79 4.81 -1.87
N GLY A 317 -13.08 4.60 -1.62
CA GLY A 317 -13.60 4.26 -0.30
C GLY A 317 -14.33 5.36 0.44
N PHE A 318 -14.85 6.37 -0.27
CA PHE A 318 -15.82 7.29 0.33
C PHE A 318 -16.96 6.54 1.03
N PRO A 319 -17.36 6.92 2.26
CA PRO A 319 -16.93 8.13 2.97
C PRO A 319 -15.73 7.92 3.90
N LEU A 320 -15.32 6.68 4.17
CA LEU A 320 -14.27 6.37 5.12
C LEU A 320 -13.44 5.16 4.70
N ARG A 321 -12.12 5.29 4.76
CA ARG A 321 -11.17 4.18 4.52
C ARG A 321 -10.07 4.11 5.57
N ALA A 322 -9.43 2.95 5.67
CA ALA A 322 -8.17 2.79 6.38
C ALA A 322 -7.00 3.27 5.51
N VAL A 323 -6.03 3.89 6.15
CA VAL A 323 -4.73 4.28 5.61
C VAL A 323 -3.67 3.72 6.56
N LEU A 324 -2.92 2.72 6.08
CA LEU A 324 -2.01 1.91 6.89
C LEU A 324 -0.58 1.96 6.28
N PRO A 325 0.18 3.03 6.53
CA PRO A 325 1.47 3.24 5.89
C PRO A 325 2.43 2.04 5.97
N GLY A 326 3.20 1.80 4.92
CA GLY A 326 4.13 0.65 4.82
C GLY A 326 3.47 -0.73 4.67
N HIS A 327 2.14 -0.83 4.76
CA HIS A 327 1.41 -2.06 4.54
C HIS A 327 0.88 -2.15 3.10
N ALA A 328 0.73 -3.38 2.61
CA ALA A 328 0.11 -3.64 1.33
C ALA A 328 -1.29 -3.04 1.25
N GLY A 329 -1.64 -2.44 0.12
CA GLY A 329 -2.91 -1.74 -0.08
C GLY A 329 -4.17 -2.61 0.13
N ALA A 330 -4.03 -3.94 0.13
CA ALA A 330 -5.09 -4.87 0.51
C ALA A 330 -5.58 -4.68 1.96
N ARG A 331 -4.71 -4.16 2.83
CA ARG A 331 -5.02 -3.88 4.24
C ARG A 331 -5.74 -2.53 4.43
N TRP A 332 -5.67 -1.65 3.42
CA TRP A 332 -6.25 -0.30 3.44
C TRP A 332 -7.74 -0.36 3.04
N VAL A 333 -8.53 -1.03 3.89
CA VAL A 333 -9.96 -1.32 3.65
C VAL A 333 -10.74 -0.05 3.32
N LYS A 334 -11.56 -0.14 2.26
CA LYS A 334 -12.43 0.93 1.77
C LYS A 334 -13.84 0.76 2.33
N TRP A 335 -14.61 1.85 2.41
CA TRP A 335 -16.01 1.84 2.87
C TRP A 335 -16.15 1.22 4.27
N ILE A 336 -15.35 1.69 5.24
CA ILE A 336 -15.36 1.14 6.60
C ILE A 336 -16.71 1.37 7.26
N ARG A 337 -17.37 0.29 7.67
CA ARG A 337 -18.61 0.32 8.48
C ARG A 337 -18.40 -0.12 9.92
N ALA A 338 -17.35 -0.91 10.18
CA ALA A 338 -17.06 -1.36 11.54
C ALA A 338 -15.56 -1.54 11.78
N ILE A 339 -15.17 -1.31 13.03
CA ILE A 339 -13.86 -1.57 13.60
C ILE A 339 -14.06 -2.58 14.74
N ARG A 340 -13.49 -3.77 14.60
CA ARG A 340 -13.62 -4.82 15.62
C ARG A 340 -12.29 -5.13 16.29
N ILE A 341 -12.33 -5.42 17.57
CA ILE A 341 -11.15 -5.71 18.40
C ILE A 341 -11.28 -7.13 18.91
N GLU A 342 -10.45 -8.03 18.39
CA GLU A 342 -10.58 -9.47 18.61
C GLU A 342 -9.20 -10.09 18.83
N ARG A 343 -9.12 -11.20 19.57
CA ARG A 343 -7.86 -11.96 19.70
C ARG A 343 -7.45 -12.59 18.38
N GLN A 344 -8.41 -13.16 17.67
CA GLN A 344 -8.11 -13.85 16.43
C GLN A 344 -7.91 -12.87 15.28
N MET A 345 -6.99 -13.22 14.39
CA MET A 345 -6.82 -12.51 13.13
C MET A 345 -8.07 -12.69 12.27
N ASN A 346 -8.41 -11.67 11.49
CA ASN A 346 -9.58 -11.73 10.62
C ASN A 346 -9.48 -12.90 9.61
N THR A 347 -10.59 -13.63 9.43
CA THR A 347 -10.66 -14.84 8.61
C THR A 347 -11.31 -14.62 7.24
N SER A 348 -11.59 -13.37 6.85
CA SER A 348 -12.09 -13.06 5.51
C SER A 348 -11.06 -13.43 4.43
N ALA A 349 -11.53 -13.64 3.19
CA ALA A 349 -10.68 -14.14 2.12
C ALA A 349 -9.39 -13.34 1.85
N PRO A 350 -9.35 -11.98 1.92
CA PRO A 350 -8.09 -11.24 1.76
C PRO A 350 -7.02 -11.56 2.82
N MET A 351 -7.39 -12.16 3.94
CA MET A 351 -6.49 -12.58 5.02
C MET A 351 -6.23 -14.08 5.01
N LYS A 352 -7.28 -14.89 4.80
CA LYS A 352 -7.23 -16.35 4.87
C LYS A 352 -6.79 -16.99 3.55
N ASP A 353 -7.39 -16.57 2.44
CA ASP A 353 -7.39 -17.26 1.15
C ASP A 353 -6.69 -16.47 0.02
N ASP A 354 -6.14 -15.29 0.32
CA ASP A 354 -5.39 -14.46 -0.63
C ASP A 354 -4.30 -13.65 0.08
N TYR A 355 -3.50 -12.91 -0.70
CA TYR A 355 -2.41 -12.06 -0.22
C TYR A 355 -1.43 -12.83 0.66
N LYS A 356 -0.99 -14.01 0.21
CA LYS A 356 0.06 -14.82 0.84
C LYS A 356 1.16 -15.12 -0.17
N MET A 357 2.41 -15.22 0.30
CA MET A 357 3.57 -15.51 -0.55
C MET A 357 3.61 -17.00 -0.89
N LEU A 358 2.99 -17.40 -2.00
CA LEU A 358 2.97 -18.77 -2.51
C LEU A 358 4.25 -19.12 -3.28
N LEU A 359 5.28 -19.49 -2.52
CA LEU A 359 6.59 -19.87 -3.07
C LEU A 359 6.60 -21.36 -3.47
N PRO A 360 7.26 -21.72 -4.58
CA PRO A 360 7.58 -23.11 -4.88
C PRO A 360 8.56 -23.67 -3.81
N PRO A 361 8.51 -24.97 -3.49
CA PRO A 361 9.40 -25.60 -2.52
C PRO A 361 10.88 -25.44 -2.89
N SER A 362 11.73 -25.21 -1.88
CA SER A 362 13.17 -24.94 -2.04
C SER A 362 13.95 -26.08 -2.70
N SER A 363 13.46 -27.32 -2.63
CA SER A 363 14.04 -28.50 -3.30
C SER A 363 13.72 -28.58 -4.79
N LEU A 364 12.82 -27.73 -5.28
CA LEU A 364 12.26 -27.74 -6.64
C LEU A 364 12.58 -26.47 -7.43
N VAL A 365 13.11 -25.45 -6.75
CA VAL A 365 13.83 -24.33 -7.36
C VAL A 365 15.25 -24.85 -7.54
N GLY A 366 15.57 -25.37 -8.74
CA GLY A 366 16.88 -25.95 -9.05
C GLY A 366 17.99 -25.17 -8.35
N ALA A 367 18.82 -25.90 -7.58
CA ALA A 367 19.95 -25.35 -6.84
C ALA A 367 20.67 -24.30 -7.69
N HIS A 368 21.17 -23.22 -7.09
CA HIS A 368 22.08 -22.29 -7.77
C HIS A 368 23.24 -23.09 -8.39
N ILE A 369 23.09 -23.51 -9.65
CA ILE A 369 24.16 -24.12 -10.40
C ILE A 369 24.96 -22.92 -10.90
N THR A 370 26.15 -22.74 -10.34
CA THR A 370 27.16 -21.85 -10.93
C THR A 370 27.53 -22.46 -12.28
N LEU A 371 26.83 -22.07 -13.34
CA LEU A 371 27.18 -22.43 -14.70
C LEU A 371 27.86 -21.24 -15.39
N PRO A 372 28.79 -21.50 -16.32
CA PRO A 372 29.47 -20.46 -17.07
C PRO A 372 28.48 -19.54 -17.78
N ILE A 373 28.86 -18.26 -17.87
CA ILE A 373 28.12 -17.18 -18.53
C ILE A 373 27.56 -17.67 -19.87
N GLY A 374 26.23 -17.59 -20.04
CA GLY A 374 25.53 -18.02 -21.26
C GLY A 374 24.58 -19.21 -21.10
N THR A 375 24.32 -19.69 -19.89
CA THR A 375 23.27 -20.70 -19.62
C THR A 375 22.07 -20.06 -18.90
N PRO A 376 20.87 -20.06 -19.49
CA PRO A 376 19.72 -19.38 -18.92
C PRO A 376 19.34 -20.00 -17.58
N THR A 377 19.57 -19.26 -16.50
CA THR A 377 19.09 -19.60 -15.15
C THR A 377 17.67 -19.10 -14.96
N ALA A 378 16.74 -19.67 -15.73
CA ALA A 378 15.37 -19.77 -15.26
C ALA A 378 15.33 -21.00 -14.36
N THR A 379 15.23 -20.82 -13.04
CA THR A 379 14.86 -21.91 -12.15
C THR A 379 13.50 -22.42 -12.62
N ALA A 380 13.52 -23.55 -13.34
CA ALA A 380 12.31 -24.17 -13.83
C ALA A 380 11.47 -24.58 -12.62
N ILE A 381 10.28 -24.02 -12.51
CA ILE A 381 9.34 -24.44 -11.47
C ILE A 381 8.91 -25.85 -11.81
N ASP A 382 9.02 -26.77 -10.86
CA ASP A 382 8.58 -28.14 -11.04
C ASP A 382 7.09 -28.19 -11.48
N PRO A 383 6.80 -28.69 -12.70
CA PRO A 383 5.43 -28.80 -13.21
C PRO A 383 4.54 -29.66 -12.31
N THR A 384 5.11 -30.61 -11.57
CA THR A 384 4.35 -31.48 -10.65
C THR A 384 3.86 -30.71 -9.43
N TRP A 385 4.63 -29.75 -8.93
CA TRP A 385 4.18 -28.85 -7.86
C TRP A 385 3.03 -27.96 -8.34
N LEU A 386 3.17 -27.37 -9.53
CA LEU A 386 2.12 -26.53 -10.09
C LEU A 386 0.83 -27.33 -10.35
N ALA A 387 0.94 -28.57 -10.80
CA ALA A 387 -0.19 -29.49 -10.95
C ALA A 387 -0.80 -29.89 -9.60
N ALA A 388 0.01 -30.21 -8.59
CA ALA A 388 -0.46 -30.51 -7.25
C ALA A 388 -1.23 -29.32 -6.63
N PHE A 389 -0.79 -28.08 -6.91
CA PHE A 389 -1.45 -26.86 -6.46
C PHE A 389 -2.80 -26.58 -7.16
N GLN A 390 -3.15 -27.34 -8.20
CA GLN A 390 -4.51 -27.33 -8.78
C GLN A 390 -5.52 -28.07 -7.90
N SER A 391 -5.08 -28.93 -6.98
CA SER A 391 -5.97 -29.52 -5.98
C SER A 391 -6.45 -28.46 -4.99
N ALA A 392 -7.76 -28.26 -4.91
CA ALA A 392 -8.38 -27.31 -3.97
C ALA A 392 -8.00 -27.62 -2.51
N GLN A 393 -7.89 -28.91 -2.16
CA GLN A 393 -7.51 -29.34 -0.81
C GLN A 393 -6.06 -28.95 -0.50
N HIS A 394 -5.12 -29.32 -1.36
CA HIS A 394 -3.70 -29.01 -1.14
C HIS A 394 -3.47 -27.49 -1.10
N ARG A 395 -4.14 -26.74 -1.98
CA ARG A 395 -4.11 -25.28 -1.97
C ARG A 395 -4.62 -24.70 -0.65
N ALA A 396 -5.74 -25.20 -0.12
CA ALA A 396 -6.28 -24.76 1.16
C ALA A 396 -5.31 -25.04 2.33
N GLU A 397 -4.68 -26.22 2.36
CA GLU A 397 -3.68 -26.60 3.35
C GLU A 397 -2.45 -25.67 3.31
N VAL A 398 -1.91 -25.40 2.12
CA VAL A 398 -0.77 -24.47 1.96
C VAL A 398 -1.20 -23.06 2.39
N MET A 399 -2.36 -22.57 1.93
CA MET A 399 -2.85 -21.25 2.32
C MET A 399 -3.05 -21.12 3.82
N ALA A 400 -3.54 -22.16 4.52
CA ALA A 400 -3.72 -22.14 5.96
C ALA A 400 -2.39 -22.04 6.73
N SER A 401 -1.30 -22.60 6.19
CA SER A 401 0.02 -22.58 6.85
C SER A 401 0.81 -21.29 6.67
N LEU A 402 0.45 -20.45 5.68
CA LEU A 402 1.19 -19.23 5.38
C LEU A 402 0.60 -18.00 6.08
N PRO A 403 1.44 -17.05 6.54
CA PRO A 403 0.96 -15.79 7.06
C PRO A 403 0.43 -14.89 5.92
N PRO A 404 -0.54 -14.02 6.20
CA PRO A 404 -0.92 -12.95 5.29
C PRO A 404 0.23 -11.97 5.07
N LEU A 405 0.40 -11.52 3.84
CA LEU A 405 1.29 -10.44 3.44
C LEU A 405 0.79 -9.14 4.07
N MET A 406 1.59 -8.58 4.99
CA MET A 406 1.26 -7.34 5.69
C MET A 406 2.03 -6.18 5.11
N ARG A 407 3.36 -6.25 5.17
CA ARG A 407 4.26 -5.13 4.88
C ARG A 407 4.92 -5.26 3.52
N LEU A 408 5.30 -4.13 2.97
CA LEU A 408 5.99 -4.02 1.70
C LEU A 408 7.44 -3.58 1.93
N THR A 409 8.36 -4.19 1.19
CA THR A 409 9.79 -3.87 1.25
C THR A 409 10.17 -2.80 0.22
N ALA A 410 11.41 -2.31 0.32
CA ALA A 410 11.94 -1.30 -0.59
C ALA A 410 11.83 -1.75 -2.06
N GLY A 411 11.46 -0.81 -2.93
CA GLY A 411 11.22 -1.09 -4.34
C GLY A 411 11.40 0.14 -5.22
N SER A 412 11.46 -0.07 -6.52
CA SER A 412 11.55 1.00 -7.51
C SER A 412 10.94 0.56 -8.84
N ALA A 413 10.70 1.52 -9.73
CA ALA A 413 10.37 1.28 -11.14
C ALA A 413 10.89 2.44 -12.01
N VAL A 414 11.14 2.13 -13.28
CA VAL A 414 11.56 3.11 -14.30
C VAL A 414 10.35 3.48 -15.13
N SER A 415 10.10 4.78 -15.29
CA SER A 415 9.02 5.30 -16.14
C SER A 415 9.49 5.66 -17.54
N SER A 416 10.75 6.08 -17.65
CA SER A 416 11.41 6.47 -18.91
C SER A 416 12.91 6.19 -18.79
N PRO A 417 13.57 5.67 -19.83
CA PRO A 417 13.00 5.25 -21.11
C PRO A 417 12.14 3.98 -21.00
N ALA A 418 11.32 3.72 -22.01
CA ALA A 418 10.55 2.49 -22.16
C ALA A 418 11.39 1.35 -22.76
N GLU A 419 10.92 0.13 -22.59
CA GLU A 419 11.57 -1.06 -23.15
C GLU A 419 11.59 -1.00 -24.69
N GLY A 420 12.76 -1.23 -25.29
CA GLY A 420 12.96 -1.15 -26.74
C GLY A 420 13.06 0.28 -27.30
N GLU A 421 13.00 1.31 -26.45
CA GLU A 421 13.01 2.69 -26.91
C GLU A 421 14.34 3.07 -27.59
N ARG A 422 14.23 3.84 -28.68
CA ARG A 422 15.37 4.49 -29.31
C ARG A 422 15.63 5.81 -28.60
N VAL A 423 16.70 5.86 -27.83
CA VAL A 423 17.07 7.00 -27.01
C VAL A 423 18.14 7.82 -27.72
N VAL A 424 17.79 9.07 -28.03
CA VAL A 424 18.74 10.03 -28.62
C VAL A 424 19.54 10.68 -27.50
N LEU A 425 20.86 10.68 -27.63
CA LEU A 425 21.74 11.33 -26.67
C LEU A 425 21.57 12.84 -26.72
N SER A 426 21.47 13.46 -25.55
CA SER A 426 21.30 14.92 -25.41
C SER A 426 22.32 15.50 -24.44
N GLY A 427 22.42 16.84 -24.39
CA GLY A 427 23.28 17.60 -23.47
C GLY A 427 24.46 18.31 -24.16
N SER A 428 25.04 19.31 -23.48
CA SER A 428 26.12 20.18 -24.02
C SER A 428 27.41 19.46 -24.43
N ARG A 429 27.53 18.16 -24.09
CA ARG A 429 28.63 17.26 -24.47
C ARG A 429 28.17 15.97 -25.17
N GLY A 430 26.89 15.84 -25.54
CA GLY A 430 26.36 14.80 -26.45
C GLY A 430 26.41 13.34 -25.99
N GLY A 431 26.24 13.04 -24.69
CA GLY A 431 26.50 11.68 -24.16
C GLY A 431 25.60 11.20 -23.03
N GLN A 432 24.45 11.84 -22.78
CA GLN A 432 23.58 11.50 -21.65
C GLN A 432 22.20 11.04 -22.10
N ILE A 433 21.62 10.10 -21.35
CA ILE A 433 20.21 9.69 -21.47
C ILE A 433 19.41 10.15 -20.25
N LYS A 434 18.20 10.66 -20.48
CA LYS A 434 17.29 11.06 -19.40
C LYS A 434 16.54 9.84 -18.91
N VAL A 435 16.67 9.56 -17.62
CA VAL A 435 16.00 8.45 -16.95
C VAL A 435 15.16 8.98 -15.80
N LYS A 436 13.95 8.45 -15.62
CA LYS A 436 13.03 8.84 -14.56
C LYS A 436 12.31 7.63 -13.98
N GLY A 437 11.83 7.78 -12.75
CA GLY A 437 10.96 6.78 -12.12
C GLY A 437 10.60 7.12 -10.69
N TYR A 438 10.10 6.12 -9.97
CA TYR A 438 9.82 6.21 -8.53
C TYR A 438 10.58 5.14 -7.75
N ALA A 439 10.77 5.39 -6.46
CA ALA A 439 11.28 4.45 -5.48
C ALA A 439 10.43 4.54 -4.19
N VAL A 440 10.33 3.45 -3.45
CA VAL A 440 9.62 3.38 -2.17
C VAL A 440 10.55 2.88 -1.09
N GLY A 441 10.41 3.49 0.09
CA GLY A 441 11.13 3.09 1.29
C GLY A 441 10.63 1.77 1.89
N GLN A 442 11.04 1.50 3.12
CA GLN A 442 10.58 0.34 3.89
C GLN A 442 10.44 0.73 5.36
N ASP A 443 9.32 0.36 6.00
CA ASP A 443 9.11 0.54 7.43
C ASP A 443 9.38 1.97 7.93
N GLY A 444 8.97 2.97 7.14
CA GLY A 444 9.17 4.39 7.42
C GLY A 444 10.60 4.88 7.14
N ALA A 445 11.53 4.01 6.74
CA ALA A 445 12.85 4.41 6.26
C ALA A 445 12.72 4.94 4.83
N ALA A 446 13.10 6.21 4.64
CA ALA A 446 13.07 6.89 3.35
C ALA A 446 14.03 6.26 2.34
N VAL A 447 13.84 6.56 1.06
CA VAL A 447 14.83 6.26 0.03
C VAL A 447 16.03 7.19 0.21
N GLN A 448 17.20 6.61 0.47
CA GLN A 448 18.46 7.35 0.57
C GLN A 448 19.05 7.59 -0.81
N SER A 449 19.13 6.56 -1.64
CA SER A 449 19.74 6.65 -2.97
C SER A 449 19.05 5.74 -3.99
N VAL A 450 19.14 6.15 -5.25
CA VAL A 450 18.74 5.35 -6.41
C VAL A 450 19.94 5.26 -7.33
N LEU A 451 20.35 4.05 -7.65
CA LEU A 451 21.57 3.75 -8.40
C LEU A 451 21.19 3.15 -9.73
N LEU A 452 21.82 3.63 -10.81
CA LEU A 452 21.55 3.25 -12.18
C LEU A 452 22.82 2.74 -12.85
N ARG A 453 22.68 1.73 -13.71
CA ARG A 453 23.76 1.19 -14.52
C ARG A 453 23.24 0.73 -15.88
N LEU A 454 23.99 1.03 -16.93
CA LEU A 454 23.82 0.43 -18.25
C LEU A 454 24.67 -0.82 -18.36
N VAL A 455 24.10 -1.89 -18.91
CA VAL A 455 24.81 -3.13 -19.25
C VAL A 455 24.47 -3.54 -20.69
N PRO A 456 25.38 -4.22 -21.41
CA PRO A 456 25.05 -4.78 -22.71
C PRO A 456 23.87 -5.75 -22.62
N ASP A 457 22.94 -5.65 -23.56
CA ASP A 457 21.75 -6.50 -23.67
C ASP A 457 21.79 -7.33 -24.95
N ASN A 458 21.37 -8.58 -24.82
CA ASN A 458 21.22 -9.54 -25.91
C ASN A 458 19.92 -10.32 -25.66
N PRO A 459 19.10 -10.59 -26.70
CA PRO A 459 17.93 -11.46 -26.60
C PRO A 459 18.13 -12.79 -25.84
N ALA A 460 19.35 -13.35 -25.83
CA ALA A 460 19.65 -14.59 -25.11
C ALA A 460 19.71 -14.43 -23.57
N LEU A 461 19.94 -13.21 -23.07
CA LEU A 461 20.02 -12.94 -21.63
C LEU A 461 18.61 -12.77 -21.03
N SER A 462 18.41 -13.32 -19.85
CA SER A 462 17.24 -13.12 -19.01
C SER A 462 17.40 -11.90 -18.10
N ALA A 463 16.30 -11.38 -17.54
CA ALA A 463 16.36 -10.28 -16.59
C ALA A 463 17.21 -10.60 -15.34
N PRO A 464 17.14 -11.80 -14.72
CA PRO A 464 18.07 -12.18 -13.64
C PRO A 464 19.54 -12.13 -14.05
N GLU A 465 19.89 -12.57 -15.26
CA GLU A 465 21.27 -12.54 -15.76
C GLU A 465 21.76 -11.10 -15.99
N LEU A 466 20.91 -10.21 -16.51
CA LEU A 466 21.24 -8.79 -16.66
C LEU A 466 21.49 -8.11 -15.30
N ARG A 467 20.74 -8.49 -14.27
CA ARG A 467 20.99 -8.01 -12.89
C ARG A 467 22.28 -8.58 -12.33
N ALA A 468 22.58 -9.86 -12.58
CA ALA A 468 23.84 -10.47 -12.17
C ALA A 468 25.01 -9.77 -12.85
N LEU A 469 24.92 -9.50 -14.15
CA LEU A 469 25.90 -8.74 -14.92
C LEU A 469 26.12 -7.35 -14.32
N ALA A 470 25.04 -6.62 -13.97
CA ALA A 470 25.15 -5.33 -13.31
C ALA A 470 25.80 -5.39 -11.91
N ALA A 471 25.75 -6.55 -11.24
CA ALA A 471 26.33 -6.78 -9.91
C ALA A 471 27.79 -7.27 -9.93
N LEU A 472 28.31 -7.79 -11.05
CA LEU A 472 29.66 -8.37 -11.13
C LEU A 472 30.78 -7.37 -10.80
N ASP A 473 30.57 -6.09 -11.12
CA ASP A 473 31.54 -5.03 -10.79
C ASP A 473 31.08 -4.27 -9.55
N ASN A 474 31.55 -4.71 -8.38
CA ASN A 474 31.25 -4.11 -7.07
C ASN A 474 31.97 -2.77 -6.83
N ASN A 475 32.73 -2.25 -7.80
CA ASN A 475 33.23 -0.89 -7.71
C ASN A 475 32.06 0.08 -7.80
N LYS A 476 31.78 0.80 -6.71
CA LYS A 476 30.79 1.89 -6.63
C LYS A 476 30.93 2.96 -7.73
N LYS A 477 32.06 3.00 -8.45
CA LYS A 477 32.35 3.98 -9.52
C LYS A 477 31.50 3.78 -10.79
N ASP A 478 30.95 2.58 -11.01
CA ASP A 478 30.18 2.26 -12.23
C ASP A 478 28.67 2.49 -12.08
N TRP A 479 28.19 2.63 -10.84
CA TRP A 479 26.80 2.97 -10.57
C TRP A 479 26.68 4.49 -10.51
N GLN A 480 25.84 5.07 -11.37
CA GLN A 480 25.51 6.48 -11.29
C GLN A 480 24.34 6.68 -10.33
N GLU A 481 24.47 7.63 -9.42
CA GLU A 481 23.38 8.00 -8.51
C GLU A 481 22.41 8.98 -9.19
N ALA A 482 21.11 8.72 -9.03
CA ALA A 482 20.05 9.62 -9.50
C ALA A 482 19.91 10.84 -8.60
N SER A 483 19.48 11.95 -9.19
CA SER A 483 18.91 13.07 -8.46
C SER A 483 17.53 12.69 -7.95
N ILE A 484 17.31 12.87 -6.65
CA ILE A 484 16.00 12.69 -6.05
C ILE A 484 15.24 14.02 -6.14
N LEU A 485 14.07 13.97 -6.77
CA LEU A 485 13.22 15.12 -7.07
C LEU A 485 12.29 15.48 -5.92
N THR A 486 11.82 14.46 -5.20
CA THR A 486 10.87 14.66 -4.11
C THR A 486 11.50 14.20 -2.82
N ARG A 487 12.06 15.17 -2.12
CA ARG A 487 12.40 15.12 -0.71
C ARG A 487 11.66 16.30 -0.12
N ASP A 488 10.88 16.11 0.96
CA ASP A 488 10.43 17.23 1.76
C ASP A 488 11.67 18.06 2.11
N ALA A 489 11.90 19.17 1.40
CA ALA A 489 13.13 19.94 1.53
C ALA A 489 13.28 20.45 2.98
N ALA A 490 12.15 20.64 3.67
CA ALA A 490 12.06 20.95 5.08
C ALA A 490 12.38 19.76 6.02
N GLN A 491 11.87 18.54 5.76
CA GLN A 491 12.17 17.37 6.60
C GLN A 491 13.64 16.94 6.49
N ILE A 492 14.25 16.99 5.30
CA ILE A 492 15.67 16.63 5.16
C ILE A 492 16.58 17.72 5.73
N ALA A 493 16.24 19.01 5.62
CA ALA A 493 17.03 20.05 6.27
C ALA A 493 17.09 19.86 7.79
N GLN A 494 15.97 19.47 8.42
CA GLN A 494 15.90 19.14 9.85
C GLN A 494 16.65 17.83 10.20
N LEU A 495 16.46 16.76 9.43
CA LEU A 495 17.15 15.47 9.65
C LEU A 495 18.67 15.55 9.40
N ALA A 496 19.12 16.33 8.41
CA ALA A 496 20.53 16.47 8.05
C ALA A 496 21.30 17.45 8.96
N GLN A 497 20.61 18.30 9.73
CA GLN A 497 21.20 19.08 10.82
C GLN A 497 21.33 18.24 12.10
N ALA A 498 20.33 17.40 12.41
CA ALA A 498 20.36 16.46 13.53
C ALA A 498 21.51 15.44 13.44
N GLY A 499 21.81 14.93 12.24
CA GLY A 499 22.92 14.00 12.01
C GLY A 499 24.32 14.61 12.15
N ARG A 500 24.46 15.95 12.02
CA ARG A 500 25.75 16.65 12.11
C ARG A 500 26.07 17.17 13.52
N SER A 501 25.06 17.46 14.34
CA SER A 501 25.27 17.84 15.75
C SER A 501 25.62 16.66 16.67
N ALA A 502 25.46 15.41 16.21
CA ALA A 502 25.90 14.23 16.98
C ALA A 502 27.44 14.05 16.98
N GLU A 503 28.16 14.67 16.04
CA GLU A 503 29.63 14.64 15.97
C GLU A 503 30.32 15.79 16.71
N LEU A 504 29.56 16.82 17.13
CA LEU A 504 30.08 18.00 17.84
C LEU A 504 29.29 18.19 19.14
N GLY A 505 29.82 17.62 20.22
CA GLY A 505 29.23 17.73 21.55
C GLY A 505 29.02 19.19 21.98
N ALA A 506 27.77 19.66 21.95
CA ALA A 506 27.32 20.88 22.60
C ALA A 506 25.83 20.76 23.00
N GLY A 507 25.49 21.27 24.18
CA GLY A 507 24.29 20.93 24.95
C GLY A 507 22.94 21.51 24.49
N THR A 508 21.89 20.81 24.95
CA THR A 508 20.50 21.22 25.22
C THR A 508 19.72 22.00 24.14
N SER A 509 19.06 21.29 23.20
CA SER A 509 17.73 21.60 22.61
C SER A 509 17.23 20.42 21.73
N PRO A 510 15.94 20.38 21.31
CA PRO A 510 15.08 19.20 21.44
C PRO A 510 15.56 17.98 20.65
N SER A 511 15.36 16.79 21.23
CA SER A 511 15.58 15.49 20.59
C SER A 511 14.95 15.46 19.19
N PRO A 512 15.70 15.19 18.11
CA PRO A 512 15.13 15.01 16.79
C PRO A 512 14.33 13.70 16.84
N SER A 513 13.01 13.82 16.85
CA SER A 513 12.14 12.66 16.66
C SER A 513 12.51 12.03 15.32
N PRO A 514 12.67 10.71 15.20
CA PRO A 514 12.92 10.10 13.90
C PRO A 514 11.72 10.41 12.99
N SER A 515 11.91 11.26 11.96
CA SER A 515 10.82 11.57 11.03
C SER A 515 10.71 10.44 10.02
N TRP A 516 9.81 9.50 10.32
CA TRP A 516 9.45 8.40 9.44
C TRP A 516 8.83 8.93 8.14
N VAL A 517 9.22 8.35 7.01
CA VAL A 517 8.79 8.76 5.68
C VAL A 517 7.97 7.63 5.05
N TRP A 518 6.69 7.90 4.83
CA TRP A 518 5.74 6.96 4.24
C TRP A 518 5.47 7.21 2.76
N SER A 519 6.01 8.30 2.24
CA SER A 519 5.91 8.69 0.84
C SER A 519 6.97 7.99 -0.01
N TRP A 520 6.64 7.85 -1.29
CA TRP A 520 7.58 7.44 -2.31
C TRP A 520 8.61 8.53 -2.57
N THR A 521 9.50 8.27 -3.51
CA THR A 521 10.52 9.19 -3.95
C THR A 521 10.53 9.17 -5.47
N LEU A 522 10.24 10.29 -6.10
CA LEU A 522 10.48 10.50 -7.52
C LEU A 522 11.96 10.80 -7.73
N TRP A 523 12.53 10.20 -8.78
CA TRP A 523 13.94 10.34 -9.09
C TRP A 523 14.14 10.56 -10.59
N GLN A 524 15.23 11.23 -10.94
CA GLN A 524 15.68 11.39 -12.31
C GLN A 524 17.20 11.36 -12.40
N ALA A 525 17.73 10.97 -13.54
CA ALA A 525 19.15 11.03 -13.84
C ALA A 525 19.38 11.43 -15.29
N GLU A 526 20.46 12.17 -15.53
CA GLU A 526 21.10 12.25 -16.85
C GLU A 526 22.24 11.25 -16.87
N LEU A 527 21.92 10.00 -17.20
CA LEU A 527 22.82 8.86 -17.12
C LEU A 527 23.87 8.93 -18.23
N ASP A 528 25.15 8.84 -17.85
CA ASP A 528 26.27 8.83 -18.77
C ASP A 528 26.27 7.56 -19.63
N ALA A 529 26.11 7.73 -20.94
CA ALA A 529 26.10 6.67 -21.93
C ALA A 529 27.36 6.69 -22.82
N ARG A 530 28.45 7.34 -22.40
CA ARG A 530 29.70 7.42 -23.18
C ARG A 530 30.40 6.07 -23.38
N ALA A 531 30.23 5.12 -22.47
CA ALA A 531 30.71 3.75 -22.68
C ALA A 531 29.99 3.11 -23.88
N ALA A 532 28.67 3.29 -23.97
CA ALA A 532 27.87 2.81 -25.08
C ALA A 532 28.27 3.43 -26.43
N LEU A 533 28.77 4.67 -26.43
CA LEU A 533 29.30 5.34 -27.61
C LEU A 533 30.61 4.74 -28.15
N LYS A 534 31.46 4.17 -27.29
CA LYS A 534 32.72 3.56 -27.72
C LYS A 534 32.49 2.19 -28.36
N GLU A 535 31.40 1.55 -27.97
CA GLU A 535 31.01 0.20 -28.40
C GLU A 535 30.02 0.25 -29.58
N CYS A 536 29.98 1.34 -30.36
CA CYS A 536 29.11 1.58 -31.52
C CYS A 536 29.29 0.61 -32.72
N GLU A 537 29.39 -0.69 -32.48
CA GLU A 537 28.91 -1.66 -33.45
C GLU A 537 27.39 -1.47 -33.57
N ALA A 538 26.88 -1.34 -34.80
CA ALA A 538 25.50 -0.95 -35.12
C ALA A 538 24.38 -1.89 -34.58
N HIS A 539 24.72 -2.86 -33.72
CA HIS A 539 23.84 -3.94 -33.29
C HIS A 539 23.79 -4.15 -31.76
N ILE A 540 24.55 -3.40 -30.95
CA ILE A 540 24.52 -3.57 -29.49
C ILE A 540 23.30 -2.87 -28.90
N ARG A 541 22.44 -3.65 -28.25
CA ARG A 541 21.33 -3.15 -27.42
C ARG A 541 21.82 -2.98 -25.98
N TRP A 542 21.17 -2.10 -25.24
CA TRP A 542 21.50 -1.84 -23.84
C TRP A 542 20.33 -2.17 -22.93
N ALA A 543 20.65 -2.62 -21.73
CA ALA A 543 19.71 -2.73 -20.63
C ALA A 543 20.08 -1.75 -19.52
N LEU A 544 19.08 -1.05 -19.01
CA LEU A 544 19.19 -0.18 -17.84
C LEU A 544 18.74 -0.96 -16.61
N VAL A 545 19.62 -1.06 -15.62
CA VAL A 545 19.34 -1.69 -14.32
C VAL A 545 19.31 -0.62 -13.23
N VAL A 546 18.29 -0.67 -12.37
CA VAL A 546 18.10 0.29 -11.28
C VAL A 546 17.98 -0.44 -9.94
N LYS A 547 18.56 0.12 -8.88
CA LYS A 547 18.33 -0.33 -7.51
C LYS A 547 18.20 0.84 -6.55
N THR A 548 17.56 0.61 -5.41
CA THR A 548 17.42 1.64 -4.37
C THR A 548 17.95 1.16 -3.02
N VAL A 549 18.42 2.10 -2.20
CA VAL A 549 18.86 1.88 -0.83
C VAL A 549 18.11 2.83 0.09
N THR A 550 17.59 2.32 1.21
CA THR A 550 16.88 3.15 2.21
C THR A 550 17.83 3.75 3.24
N THR A 551 17.36 4.73 4.01
CA THR A 551 18.13 5.33 5.12
C THR A 551 18.45 4.34 6.25
N ALA A 552 17.74 3.22 6.32
CA ALA A 552 18.03 2.12 7.23
C ALA A 552 19.08 1.13 6.67
N GLY A 553 19.67 1.43 5.50
CA GLY A 553 20.65 0.56 4.84
C GLY A 553 20.04 -0.67 4.15
N VAL A 554 18.71 -0.71 3.98
CA VAL A 554 18.05 -1.80 3.26
C VAL A 554 18.22 -1.57 1.76
N GLU A 555 18.93 -2.47 1.09
CA GLU A 555 19.02 -2.50 -0.37
C GLU A 555 17.84 -3.28 -0.95
N GLN A 556 17.27 -2.77 -2.05
CA GLN A 556 16.26 -3.47 -2.82
C GLN A 556 16.78 -4.84 -3.28
N VAL A 557 15.96 -5.88 -3.16
CA VAL A 557 16.36 -7.25 -3.55
C VAL A 557 16.72 -7.30 -5.03
N GLN A 558 17.86 -7.91 -5.34
CA GLN A 558 18.33 -8.08 -6.72
C GLN A 558 17.29 -8.82 -7.56
N THR A 559 16.97 -10.07 -7.18
CA THR A 559 15.90 -10.85 -7.80
C THR A 559 14.94 -11.30 -6.72
N ALA A 560 13.71 -10.78 -6.76
CA ALA A 560 12.65 -11.23 -5.87
C ALA A 560 12.28 -12.69 -6.20
N PRO A 561 11.97 -13.52 -5.18
CA PRO A 561 11.56 -14.88 -5.43
C PRO A 561 10.24 -14.90 -6.20
N TRP A 562 10.17 -15.73 -7.23
CA TRP A 562 8.91 -15.97 -7.93
C TRP A 562 7.89 -16.59 -6.98
N ASN A 563 6.64 -16.14 -7.05
CA ASN A 563 5.52 -16.71 -6.34
C ASN A 563 4.29 -16.78 -7.24
N LEU A 564 3.42 -17.77 -7.00
CA LEU A 564 2.28 -18.05 -7.86
C LEU A 564 1.32 -16.85 -8.01
N ARG A 565 1.20 -16.00 -6.99
CA ARG A 565 0.29 -14.83 -7.01
C ARG A 565 0.92 -13.58 -7.62
N GLY A 566 2.20 -13.64 -7.98
CA GLY A 566 2.92 -12.49 -8.52
C GLY A 566 2.96 -11.29 -7.57
N PHE A 567 3.02 -11.52 -6.26
CA PHE A 567 3.10 -10.47 -5.26
C PHE A 567 4.54 -10.05 -4.98
N CYS A 568 4.71 -8.82 -4.50
CA CYS A 568 6.00 -8.28 -4.05
C CYS A 568 7.10 -8.45 -5.11
N GLN A 569 6.81 -8.09 -6.37
CA GLN A 569 7.85 -7.99 -7.38
C GLN A 569 8.78 -6.81 -7.04
N ARG A 570 9.83 -7.12 -6.28
CA ARG A 570 10.80 -6.16 -5.73
C ARG A 570 12.16 -6.26 -6.37
N SER A 571 12.31 -7.09 -7.40
CA SER A 571 13.54 -7.19 -8.18
C SER A 571 13.98 -5.82 -8.71
N TRP A 572 15.29 -5.62 -8.86
CA TRP A 572 15.84 -4.48 -9.57
C TRP A 572 15.13 -4.32 -10.93
N PRO A 573 14.53 -3.16 -11.25
CA PRO A 573 13.99 -2.90 -12.57
C PRO A 573 15.06 -3.10 -13.64
N VAL A 574 14.65 -3.70 -14.76
CA VAL A 574 15.48 -3.85 -15.95
C VAL A 574 14.67 -3.33 -17.13
N VAL A 575 15.13 -2.25 -17.77
CA VAL A 575 14.56 -1.77 -19.04
C VAL A 575 15.48 -2.27 -20.15
N ARG A 576 14.96 -3.13 -21.02
CA ARG A 576 15.74 -3.83 -22.04
C ARG A 576 15.66 -3.18 -23.41
N GLY A 577 16.55 -3.61 -24.30
CA GLY A 577 16.46 -3.34 -25.73
C GLY A 577 16.68 -1.88 -26.14
N LEU A 578 17.27 -1.06 -25.27
CA LEU A 578 17.49 0.36 -25.54
C LEU A 578 18.46 0.52 -26.72
N GLN A 579 18.05 1.33 -27.69
CA GLN A 579 18.88 1.70 -28.83
C GLN A 579 19.42 3.10 -28.61
N ILE A 580 20.68 3.20 -28.19
CA ILE A 580 21.33 4.48 -27.91
C ILE A 580 21.91 5.02 -29.20
N VAL A 581 21.47 6.21 -29.64
CA VAL A 581 21.92 6.83 -30.88
C VAL A 581 22.45 8.24 -30.66
N VAL A 582 23.47 8.63 -31.43
CA VAL A 582 23.95 10.01 -31.53
C VAL A 582 23.04 10.76 -32.48
N GLU A 583 22.61 11.97 -32.11
CA GLU A 583 21.93 12.88 -33.03
C GLU A 583 22.87 13.21 -34.19
N ALA A 584 22.46 12.92 -35.43
CA ALA A 584 23.24 13.31 -36.59
C ALA A 584 23.23 14.85 -36.68
N PRO A 585 24.39 15.49 -36.97
CA PRO A 585 24.50 16.95 -36.99
C PRO A 585 23.58 17.62 -38.02
#